data_AF-A0A3D1RLX1-F1
#
_entry.id   AF-A0A3D1RLX1-F1
#
_cell.length_a   1.000
_cell.length_b   1.000
_cell.length_c   1.000
_cell.angle_alpha   90.00
_cell.angle_beta   90.00
_cell.angle_gamma   90.00
#
_symmetry.space_group_name_H-M   'P 1'
#
loop_
_entity.id
_entity.type
_entity.pdbx_description
1 polymer ?
#
loop_
_entity_poly.entity_id
_entity_poly.type
_entity_poly.pdbx_seq_one_letter_code
_entity_poly.pdbx_strand_id
1 'polypeptide(L)'
;MLMSAENDPFSVSSIFPCLQLFHPLNIIPDIPGNKASCKRSKYNKKRCIYLMLRRYVNSIAVVVISMLLVLGFILYLYYATQPSRKPAPSPPKQTGQKLNWYMQFSTKQQKSTAYTEEPGAPLAANGKPYYIGGVAVHPRIPLQDGGKATIPILPFGTIIYLDKPIPVQGRELSSMTVIDTGDVNYGLWPSHPYWFDIYWGSSNYYNNQAARSYGSHLVNYHWYEPWN
;
A
#
# COMPACT_ATOMS: atom_id res chain seq x y z
N MET A 1 4.83 -31.67 -13.64
CA MET A 1 3.64 -31.44 -14.47
C MET A 1 3.78 -30.06 -15.07
N LEU A 2 4.17 -30.00 -16.34
CA LEU A 2 4.44 -28.76 -17.08
C LEU A 2 3.11 -28.18 -17.58
N MET A 3 2.84 -26.89 -17.35
CA MET A 3 2.04 -26.08 -18.27
C MET A 3 2.60 -24.65 -18.31
N SER A 4 3.06 -24.28 -19.51
CA SER A 4 3.22 -22.91 -20.00
C SER A 4 2.20 -22.77 -21.13
N ALA A 5 1.40 -21.71 -21.12
CA ALA A 5 0.62 -21.30 -22.28
C ALA A 5 0.36 -19.79 -22.22
N GLU A 6 1.00 -19.13 -23.18
CA GLU A 6 0.81 -17.80 -23.74
C GLU A 6 -0.63 -17.59 -24.25
N ASN A 7 -1.14 -16.35 -24.21
CA ASN A 7 -1.83 -15.66 -25.32
C ASN A 7 -2.68 -14.45 -24.82
N ASP A 8 -2.20 -13.24 -25.14
CA ASP A 8 -3.02 -12.06 -25.49
C ASP A 8 -3.37 -12.14 -27.01
N PRO A 9 -4.14 -11.23 -27.67
CA PRO A 9 -4.86 -10.01 -27.20
C PRO A 9 -6.33 -9.90 -27.70
N PHE A 10 -7.12 -8.98 -27.14
CA PHE A 10 -8.33 -8.47 -27.79
C PHE A 10 -8.21 -6.98 -28.13
N SER A 11 -8.23 -6.73 -29.44
CA SER A 11 -8.38 -5.46 -30.13
C SER A 11 -9.86 -5.21 -30.40
N VAL A 12 -10.37 -4.00 -30.15
CA VAL A 12 -11.57 -3.48 -30.81
C VAL A 12 -11.36 -2.00 -31.11
N SER A 13 -11.55 -1.69 -32.39
CA SER A 13 -11.39 -0.41 -33.04
C SER A 13 -12.68 0.43 -33.05
N SER A 14 -12.47 1.73 -33.28
CA SER A 14 -13.24 2.64 -34.15
C SER A 14 -14.69 3.00 -33.83
N ILE A 15 -14.93 4.28 -33.50
CA ILE A 15 -15.96 5.13 -34.13
C ILE A 15 -15.44 6.59 -34.27
N PHE A 16 -15.33 7.06 -35.51
CA PHE A 16 -15.23 8.48 -35.93
C PHE A 16 -16.63 8.97 -36.36
N PRO A 17 -16.93 10.28 -36.29
CA PRO A 17 -17.00 11.09 -37.51
C PRO A 17 -16.34 12.49 -37.31
N CYS A 18 -15.48 12.98 -38.20
CA CYS A 18 -15.71 13.63 -39.50
C CYS A 18 -16.31 15.07 -39.43
N LEU A 19 -15.40 16.04 -39.62
CA LEU A 19 -15.47 17.35 -40.29
C LEU A 19 -16.68 18.30 -40.09
N GLN A 20 -16.39 19.56 -39.73
CA GLN A 20 -16.56 20.71 -40.66
C GLN A 20 -15.87 22.01 -40.17
N LEU A 21 -15.09 22.60 -41.07
CA LEU A 21 -14.56 23.97 -41.04
C LEU A 21 -15.68 24.98 -41.35
N PHE A 22 -15.74 26.14 -40.67
CA PHE A 22 -16.21 27.41 -41.26
C PHE A 22 -15.60 28.64 -40.56
N HIS A 23 -15.39 29.67 -41.38
CA HIS A 23 -14.66 30.93 -41.22
C HIS A 23 -15.23 31.95 -40.20
N PRO A 24 -14.47 33.02 -39.86
CA PRO A 24 -14.90 34.06 -38.93
C PRO A 24 -15.84 35.05 -39.62
N LEU A 25 -16.94 35.41 -38.95
CA LEU A 25 -17.79 36.53 -39.35
C LEU A 25 -17.83 37.58 -38.24
N ASN A 26 -17.32 38.76 -38.62
CA ASN A 26 -17.60 40.06 -38.02
C ASN A 26 -19.09 40.21 -37.71
N ILE A 27 -19.41 40.46 -36.44
CA ILE A 27 -20.66 41.12 -36.07
C ILE A 27 -20.31 42.16 -35.00
N ILE A 28 -20.25 43.42 -35.46
CA ILE A 28 -20.46 44.61 -34.64
C ILE A 28 -21.97 44.68 -34.38
N PRO A 29 -22.40 44.89 -33.13
CA PRO A 29 -23.62 45.63 -32.89
C PRO A 29 -23.36 46.91 -32.11
N ASP A 30 -24.06 47.94 -32.58
CA ASP A 30 -24.08 49.32 -32.14
C ASP A 30 -24.09 49.53 -30.62
N ILE A 31 -23.34 50.55 -30.20
CA ILE A 31 -23.46 51.18 -28.88
C ILE A 31 -24.56 52.25 -28.99
N PRO A 32 -25.77 52.05 -28.45
CA PRO A 32 -26.67 53.18 -28.22
C PRO A 32 -26.14 53.95 -27.01
N GLY A 33 -25.59 55.12 -27.27
CA GLY A 33 -25.37 56.12 -26.25
C GLY A 33 -26.68 56.42 -25.53
N ASN A 34 -26.70 56.22 -24.22
CA ASN A 34 -27.74 56.80 -23.39
C ASN A 34 -27.13 57.44 -22.13
N LYS A 35 -26.93 58.75 -22.22
CA LYS A 35 -26.69 59.65 -21.09
C LYS A 35 -27.96 59.65 -20.22
N ALA A 36 -28.09 58.66 -19.34
CA ALA A 36 -29.11 58.70 -18.30
C ALA A 36 -28.61 59.58 -17.14
N SER A 37 -28.99 60.86 -17.24
CA SER A 37 -28.98 61.87 -16.19
C SER A 37 -29.36 61.29 -14.82
N CYS A 38 -28.39 61.19 -13.92
CA CYS A 38 -28.60 60.79 -12.52
C CYS A 38 -29.22 61.98 -11.75
N LYS A 39 -30.55 62.08 -11.71
CA LYS A 39 -31.28 63.02 -10.83
C LYS A 39 -31.63 62.36 -9.49
N ARG A 40 -31.22 63.05 -8.41
CA ARG A 40 -31.59 62.99 -6.98
C ARG A 40 -32.69 61.99 -6.54
N SER A 41 -32.30 61.01 -5.73
CA SER A 41 -33.05 60.52 -4.55
C SER A 41 -32.09 59.80 -3.59
N LYS A 42 -32.09 60.18 -2.30
CA LYS A 42 -31.22 59.61 -1.24
C LYS A 42 -31.40 58.09 -1.06
N TYR A 43 -32.52 57.53 -1.52
CA TYR A 43 -32.83 56.10 -1.50
C TYR A 43 -32.05 55.28 -2.56
N ASN A 44 -31.44 55.94 -3.55
CA ASN A 44 -30.70 55.28 -4.64
C ASN A 44 -29.19 55.08 -4.34
N LYS A 45 -28.65 55.75 -3.32
CA LYS A 45 -27.21 55.66 -2.99
C LYS A 45 -26.83 54.28 -2.44
N LYS A 46 -27.67 53.70 -1.57
CA LYS A 46 -27.48 52.33 -1.04
C LYS A 46 -27.59 51.26 -2.13
N ARG A 47 -28.52 51.43 -3.07
CA ARG A 47 -28.70 50.53 -4.23
C ARG A 47 -27.53 50.60 -5.22
N CYS A 48 -27.00 51.79 -5.50
CA CYS A 48 -25.78 51.95 -6.29
C CYS A 48 -24.55 51.32 -5.61
N ILE A 49 -24.37 51.54 -4.30
CA ILE A 49 -23.27 50.94 -3.54
C ILE A 49 -23.36 49.40 -3.56
N TYR A 50 -24.55 48.85 -3.35
CA TYR A 50 -24.79 47.40 -3.43
C TYR A 50 -24.50 46.83 -4.82
N LEU A 51 -24.91 47.52 -5.89
CA LEU A 51 -24.63 47.08 -7.26
C LEU A 51 -23.13 47.17 -7.61
N MET A 52 -22.42 48.17 -7.08
CA MET A 52 -20.97 48.29 -7.23
C MET A 52 -20.23 47.19 -6.46
N LEU A 53 -20.62 46.93 -5.20
CA LEU A 53 -20.09 45.82 -4.39
C LEU A 53 -20.36 44.46 -5.03
N ARG A 54 -21.57 44.22 -5.54
CA ARG A 54 -21.93 42.97 -6.22
C ARG A 54 -21.11 42.77 -7.49
N ARG A 55 -20.88 43.83 -8.28
CA ARG A 55 -19.99 43.76 -9.46
C ARG A 55 -18.54 43.48 -9.06
N TYR A 56 -18.05 44.11 -7.99
CA TYR A 56 -16.70 43.89 -7.49
C TYR A 56 -16.49 42.47 -6.95
N VAL A 57 -17.44 41.94 -6.18
CA VAL A 57 -17.42 40.56 -5.68
C VAL A 57 -17.51 39.55 -6.83
N ASN A 58 -18.36 39.80 -7.83
CA ASN A 58 -18.42 38.95 -9.03
C ASN A 58 -17.09 38.97 -9.81
N SER A 59 -16.43 40.14 -9.93
CA SER A 59 -15.11 40.23 -10.56
C SER A 59 -14.05 39.44 -9.79
N ILE A 60 -14.04 39.51 -8.45
CA ILE A 60 -13.13 38.71 -7.62
C ILE A 60 -13.41 37.22 -7.78
N ALA A 61 -14.69 36.81 -7.76
CA ALA A 61 -15.06 35.41 -7.92
C ALA A 61 -14.58 34.84 -9.27
N VAL A 62 -14.70 35.62 -10.36
CA VAL A 62 -14.20 35.21 -11.68
C VAL A 62 -12.68 35.04 -11.69
N VAL A 63 -11.94 35.92 -11.01
CA VAL A 63 -10.48 35.81 -10.90
C VAL A 63 -10.06 34.59 -10.06
N VAL A 64 -10.75 34.30 -8.96
CA VAL A 64 -10.45 33.12 -8.13
C VAL A 64 -10.74 31.83 -8.89
N ILE A 65 -11.88 31.77 -9.59
CA ILE A 65 -12.24 30.59 -10.40
C ILE A 65 -11.24 30.39 -11.53
N SER A 66 -10.80 31.44 -12.20
CA SER A 66 -9.80 31.32 -13.27
C SER A 66 -8.45 30.84 -12.74
N MET A 67 -7.99 31.30 -11.56
CA MET A 67 -6.77 30.80 -10.93
C MET A 67 -6.87 29.31 -10.55
N LEU A 68 -8.02 28.86 -10.04
CA LEU A 68 -8.24 27.44 -9.71
C LEU A 68 -8.24 26.54 -10.96
N LEU A 69 -8.82 27.02 -12.06
CA LEU A 69 -8.81 26.29 -13.34
C LEU A 69 -7.39 26.18 -13.92
N VAL A 70 -6.60 27.25 -13.85
CA VAL A 70 -5.19 27.23 -14.29
C VAL A 70 -4.38 26.28 -13.43
N LEU A 71 -4.54 26.31 -12.11
CA LEU A 71 -3.84 25.39 -11.20
C LEU A 71 -4.24 23.93 -11.47
N GLY A 72 -5.52 23.65 -11.66
CA GLY A 72 -6.03 22.32 -12.00
C GLY A 72 -5.46 21.82 -13.33
N PHE A 73 -5.34 22.69 -14.32
CA PHE A 73 -4.76 22.35 -15.63
C PHE A 73 -3.26 22.05 -15.54
N ILE A 74 -2.50 22.82 -14.75
CA ILE A 74 -1.08 22.57 -14.50
C ILE A 74 -0.88 21.21 -13.82
N LEU A 75 -1.68 20.90 -12.79
CA LEU A 75 -1.63 19.60 -12.11
C LEU A 75 -1.98 18.46 -13.05
N TYR A 76 -3.02 18.61 -13.89
CA TYR A 76 -3.38 17.62 -14.89
C TYR A 76 -2.22 17.34 -15.85
N LEU A 77 -1.57 18.38 -16.39
CA LEU A 77 -0.41 18.21 -17.26
C LEU A 77 0.75 17.52 -16.53
N TYR A 78 1.00 17.88 -15.27
CA TYR A 78 2.05 17.25 -14.47
C TYR A 78 1.82 15.74 -14.27
N TYR A 79 0.58 15.33 -13.98
CA TYR A 79 0.25 13.90 -13.83
C TYR A 79 0.19 13.15 -15.16
N ALA A 80 -0.33 13.78 -16.22
CA ALA A 80 -0.44 13.16 -17.54
C ALA A 80 0.93 12.99 -18.24
N THR A 81 1.93 13.79 -17.89
CA THR A 81 3.29 13.70 -18.45
C THR A 81 4.26 12.88 -17.60
N GLN A 82 3.82 12.28 -16.49
CA GLN A 82 4.64 11.30 -15.78
C GLN A 82 4.97 10.16 -16.75
N PRO A 83 6.27 9.96 -17.10
CA PRO A 83 6.64 8.88 -17.98
C PRO A 83 6.26 7.56 -17.32
N SER A 84 5.48 6.74 -18.02
CA SER A 84 5.14 5.39 -17.60
C SER A 84 6.41 4.71 -17.11
N ARG A 85 6.44 4.26 -15.85
CA ARG A 85 7.60 3.56 -15.27
C ARG A 85 7.96 2.44 -16.23
N LYS A 86 9.13 2.54 -16.88
CA LYS A 86 9.61 1.47 -17.77
C LYS A 86 9.53 0.16 -16.99
N PRO A 87 9.00 -0.93 -17.58
CA PRO A 87 9.05 -2.24 -16.95
C PRO A 87 10.49 -2.50 -16.52
N ALA A 88 10.69 -2.98 -15.29
CA ALA A 88 12.00 -3.37 -14.84
C ALA A 88 12.58 -4.37 -15.87
N PRO A 89 13.83 -4.20 -16.31
CA PRO A 89 14.44 -5.12 -17.25
C PRO A 89 14.34 -6.54 -16.65
N SER A 90 13.81 -7.47 -17.45
CA SER A 90 13.76 -8.88 -17.07
C SER A 90 15.18 -9.34 -16.73
N PRO A 91 15.39 -10.04 -15.60
CA PRO A 91 16.72 -10.52 -15.26
C PRO A 91 17.25 -11.39 -16.41
N PRO A 92 18.55 -11.26 -16.74
CA PRO A 92 19.14 -12.04 -17.83
C PRO A 92 18.91 -13.53 -17.59
N LYS A 93 18.45 -14.25 -18.61
CA LYS A 93 18.35 -15.72 -18.56
C LYS A 93 19.73 -16.27 -18.19
N GLN A 94 19.84 -16.81 -16.98
CA GLN A 94 21.07 -17.39 -16.46
C GLN A 94 21.34 -18.72 -17.15
N THR A 95 21.96 -18.66 -18.34
CA THR A 95 22.52 -19.82 -19.03
C THR A 95 23.68 -20.38 -18.19
N GLY A 96 23.46 -21.54 -17.58
CA GLY A 96 24.49 -22.28 -16.83
C GLY A 96 24.35 -22.29 -15.31
N GLN A 97 23.25 -21.79 -14.74
CA GLN A 97 23.01 -21.98 -13.31
C GLN A 97 22.74 -23.46 -13.00
N LYS A 98 23.52 -24.01 -12.07
CA LYS A 98 23.24 -25.29 -11.42
C LYS A 98 21.80 -25.22 -10.87
N LEU A 99 20.92 -26.04 -11.42
CA LEU A 99 19.54 -26.18 -10.94
C LEU A 99 19.60 -26.72 -9.52
N ASN A 100 19.27 -25.85 -8.55
CA ASN A 100 19.05 -26.26 -7.17
C ASN A 100 17.57 -26.61 -7.03
N TRP A 101 17.28 -27.87 -6.73
CA TRP A 101 15.93 -28.34 -6.47
C TRP A 101 15.53 -27.96 -5.04
N TYR A 102 14.27 -27.57 -4.88
CA TYR A 102 13.69 -27.23 -3.58
C TYR A 102 12.37 -27.99 -3.40
N MET A 103 12.10 -28.41 -2.17
CA MET A 103 10.78 -28.89 -1.75
C MET A 103 9.98 -27.72 -1.21
N GLN A 104 8.73 -27.59 -1.67
CA GLN A 104 7.76 -26.72 -1.03
C GLN A 104 6.99 -27.50 0.01
N PHE A 105 7.06 -27.04 1.25
CA PHE A 105 6.19 -27.50 2.33
C PHE A 105 5.10 -26.47 2.56
N SER A 106 3.91 -26.92 2.97
CA SER A 106 2.81 -26.01 3.26
C SER A 106 2.01 -26.49 4.45
N THR A 107 1.42 -25.53 5.15
CA THR A 107 0.54 -25.77 6.28
C THR A 107 -0.68 -24.86 6.18
N LYS A 108 -1.78 -25.33 6.75
CA LYS A 108 -3.08 -24.65 6.71
C LYS A 108 -3.61 -24.47 8.13
N GLN A 109 -4.39 -23.41 8.32
CA GLN A 109 -5.09 -23.11 9.55
C GLN A 109 -4.17 -23.15 10.77
N GLN A 110 -2.98 -22.55 10.66
CA GLN A 110 -2.08 -22.39 11.79
C GLN A 110 -2.37 -21.10 12.54
N LYS A 111 -2.10 -21.09 13.84
CA LYS A 111 -2.27 -19.88 14.64
C LYS A 111 -1.15 -18.90 14.31
N SER A 112 -1.52 -17.63 14.19
CA SER A 112 -0.58 -16.52 14.15
C SER A 112 -0.95 -15.54 15.26
N THR A 113 0.02 -15.19 16.08
CA THR A 113 -0.10 -14.21 17.17
C THR A 113 0.87 -13.06 16.98
N ALA A 114 0.85 -12.10 17.91
CA ALA A 114 1.76 -10.97 17.93
C ALA A 114 2.41 -10.82 19.32
N TYR A 115 3.71 -10.53 19.32
CA TYR A 115 4.46 -10.24 20.53
C TYR A 115 5.33 -9.00 20.36
N THR A 116 5.75 -8.46 21.49
CA THR A 116 6.69 -7.34 21.60
C THR A 116 7.79 -7.71 22.58
N GLU A 117 8.95 -7.08 22.44
CA GLU A 117 10.08 -7.30 23.37
C GLU A 117 10.48 -6.01 24.05
N GLU A 118 10.90 -6.10 25.30
CA GLU A 118 11.31 -4.92 26.06
C GLU A 118 12.47 -4.18 25.35
N PRO A 119 12.53 -2.84 25.44
CA PRO A 119 13.70 -2.10 25.00
C PRO A 119 14.96 -2.61 25.72
N GLY A 120 15.96 -3.06 24.96
CA GLY A 120 17.17 -3.67 25.51
C GLY A 120 17.04 -5.16 25.87
N ALA A 121 15.96 -5.83 25.43
CA ALA A 121 15.84 -7.27 25.56
C ALA A 121 17.06 -8.01 24.97
N PRO A 122 17.35 -9.23 25.45
CA PRO A 122 18.35 -10.11 24.85
C PRO A 122 18.12 -10.29 23.35
N LEU A 123 19.16 -10.72 22.63
CA LEU A 123 19.04 -11.08 21.22
C LEU A 123 18.01 -12.23 21.07
N ALA A 124 17.37 -12.28 19.90
CA ALA A 124 16.53 -13.40 19.52
C ALA A 124 17.31 -14.73 19.58
N ALA A 125 16.62 -15.87 19.64
CA ALA A 125 17.24 -17.18 19.76
C ALA A 125 18.25 -17.51 18.64
N ASN A 126 18.18 -16.84 17.48
CA ASN A 126 19.19 -16.93 16.42
C ASN A 126 20.48 -16.10 16.68
N GLY A 127 20.57 -15.41 17.81
CA GLY A 127 21.70 -14.55 18.19
C GLY A 127 21.75 -13.20 17.48
N LYS A 128 20.64 -12.70 16.92
CA LYS A 128 20.57 -11.40 16.21
C LYS A 128 19.50 -10.49 16.81
N PRO A 129 19.59 -9.16 16.58
CA PRO A 129 18.55 -8.23 17.00
C PRO A 129 17.20 -8.51 16.32
N TYR A 130 16.11 -8.20 17.02
CA TYR A 130 14.77 -8.27 16.47
C TYR A 130 14.53 -7.21 15.39
N TYR A 131 13.65 -7.52 14.45
CA TYR A 131 13.20 -6.60 13.41
C TYR A 131 11.80 -6.95 12.93
N ILE A 132 11.09 -5.96 12.39
CA ILE A 132 9.75 -6.14 11.82
C ILE A 132 9.82 -7.07 10.61
N GLY A 133 9.01 -8.13 10.62
CA GLY A 133 9.07 -9.23 9.67
C GLY A 133 9.84 -10.45 10.18
N GLY A 134 10.38 -10.39 11.41
CA GLY A 134 10.82 -11.56 12.15
C GLY A 134 9.65 -12.28 12.83
N VAL A 135 9.72 -13.61 12.89
CA VAL A 135 8.77 -14.45 13.64
C VAL A 135 9.48 -15.38 14.61
N ALA A 136 8.79 -15.71 15.69
CA ALA A 136 9.11 -16.79 16.59
C ALA A 136 8.27 -18.03 16.25
N VAL A 137 8.89 -19.20 16.32
CA VAL A 137 8.21 -20.50 16.22
C VAL A 137 8.53 -21.33 17.46
N HIS A 138 7.86 -22.45 17.69
CA HIS A 138 8.29 -23.31 18.79
C HIS A 138 9.59 -24.08 18.44
N PRO A 139 10.35 -24.59 19.44
CA PRO A 139 11.47 -25.47 19.17
C PRO A 139 11.03 -26.73 18.42
N ARG A 140 11.94 -27.48 17.80
CA ARG A 140 11.63 -28.73 17.08
C ARG A 140 11.15 -29.83 18.03
N ILE A 141 11.70 -29.83 19.23
CA ILE A 141 11.36 -30.73 20.32
C ILE A 141 11.10 -29.83 21.54
N PRO A 142 10.03 -30.06 22.32
CA PRO A 142 9.80 -29.34 23.57
C PRO A 142 10.98 -29.46 24.55
N LEU A 143 11.24 -28.43 25.34
CA LEU A 143 12.35 -28.43 26.30
C LEU A 143 12.18 -29.52 27.38
N GLN A 144 10.95 -29.73 27.84
CA GLN A 144 10.62 -30.80 28.78
C GLN A 144 10.90 -32.22 28.25
N ASP A 145 10.98 -32.38 26.93
CA ASP A 145 11.28 -33.65 26.26
C ASP A 145 12.76 -33.73 25.80
N GLY A 146 13.63 -32.85 26.32
CA GLY A 146 15.06 -32.81 26.00
C GLY A 146 15.42 -31.96 24.77
N GLY A 147 14.48 -31.15 24.28
CA GLY A 147 14.71 -30.20 23.20
C GLY A 147 15.57 -29.00 23.58
N LYS A 148 15.90 -28.17 22.59
CA LYS A 148 16.67 -26.92 22.77
C LYS A 148 15.92 -25.77 22.11
N ALA A 149 15.81 -24.64 22.81
CA ALA A 149 15.21 -23.42 22.28
C ALA A 149 15.92 -22.93 21.00
N THR A 150 17.24 -23.12 20.91
CA THR A 150 18.02 -22.72 19.73
C THR A 150 17.86 -23.63 18.52
N ILE A 151 17.01 -24.66 18.59
CA ILE A 151 16.70 -25.58 17.49
C ILE A 151 15.20 -25.46 17.18
N PRO A 152 14.78 -24.50 16.35
CA PRO A 152 13.38 -24.28 16.00
C PRO A 152 12.81 -25.40 15.11
N ILE A 153 11.48 -25.55 15.11
CA ILE A 153 10.80 -26.49 14.18
C ILE A 153 11.10 -26.13 12.72
N LEU A 154 11.07 -24.84 12.40
CA LEU A 154 11.55 -24.26 11.14
C LEU A 154 12.92 -23.63 11.37
N PRO A 155 14.01 -24.05 10.68
CA PRO A 155 15.35 -23.51 10.91
C PRO A 155 15.41 -21.98 10.88
N PHE A 156 16.26 -21.36 11.70
CA PHE A 156 16.47 -19.91 11.64
C PHE A 156 16.90 -19.47 10.25
N GLY A 157 16.33 -18.35 9.78
CA GLY A 157 16.52 -17.84 8.42
C GLY A 157 15.55 -18.42 7.40
N THR A 158 14.74 -19.42 7.76
CA THR A 158 13.63 -19.88 6.90
C THR A 158 12.68 -18.73 6.64
N ILE A 159 12.35 -18.51 5.37
CA ILE A 159 11.33 -17.54 4.95
C ILE A 159 10.00 -18.28 4.83
N ILE A 160 9.01 -17.85 5.61
CA ILE A 160 7.63 -18.27 5.46
C ILE A 160 6.91 -17.31 4.51
N TYR A 161 6.14 -17.87 3.58
CA TYR A 161 5.36 -17.13 2.59
C TYR A 161 3.89 -17.32 2.90
N LEU A 162 3.21 -16.23 3.21
CA LEU A 162 1.81 -16.21 3.61
C LEU A 162 0.92 -16.22 2.35
N ASP A 163 -0.13 -17.05 2.37
CA ASP A 163 -1.13 -17.05 1.30
C ASP A 163 -1.88 -15.72 1.22
N LYS A 164 -2.02 -15.03 2.37
CA LYS A 164 -2.62 -13.70 2.51
C LYS A 164 -1.68 -12.80 3.31
N PRO A 165 -1.37 -11.58 2.83
CA PRO A 165 -0.58 -10.63 3.59
C PRO A 165 -1.21 -10.28 4.95
N ILE A 166 -0.36 -9.96 5.91
CA ILE A 166 -0.76 -9.51 7.25
C ILE A 166 -0.28 -8.07 7.46
N PRO A 167 -1.14 -7.13 7.89
CA PRO A 167 -0.75 -5.79 8.25
C PRO A 167 0.03 -5.80 9.57
N VAL A 168 1.31 -5.42 9.52
CA VAL A 168 2.18 -5.29 10.69
C VAL A 168 2.76 -3.89 10.69
N GLN A 169 2.45 -3.10 11.72
CA GLN A 169 2.90 -1.70 11.86
C GLN A 169 2.70 -0.85 10.59
N GLY A 170 1.56 -0.98 9.92
CA GLY A 170 1.25 -0.21 8.70
C GLY A 170 1.91 -0.73 7.42
N ARG A 171 2.51 -1.92 7.44
CA ARG A 171 3.06 -2.60 6.26
C ARG A 171 2.36 -3.93 6.04
N GLU A 172 1.96 -4.20 4.80
CA GLU A 172 1.47 -5.51 4.39
C GLU A 172 2.65 -6.45 4.20
N LEU A 173 2.80 -7.43 5.07
CA LEU A 173 3.86 -8.44 4.99
C LEU A 173 3.29 -9.71 4.36
N SER A 174 3.80 -10.11 3.21
CA SER A 174 3.49 -11.37 2.53
C SER A 174 4.49 -12.49 2.86
N SER A 175 5.62 -12.14 3.46
CA SER A 175 6.64 -13.10 3.89
C SER A 175 7.33 -12.62 5.15
N MET A 176 7.79 -13.56 5.96
CA MET A 176 8.46 -13.30 7.22
C MET A 176 9.60 -14.32 7.44
N THR A 177 10.55 -13.98 8.28
CA THR A 177 11.74 -14.81 8.52
C THR A 177 11.73 -15.36 9.93
N VAL A 178 11.99 -16.65 10.08
CA VAL A 178 12.13 -17.28 11.40
C VAL A 178 13.43 -16.80 12.05
N ILE A 179 13.31 -16.11 13.18
CA ILE A 179 14.45 -15.53 13.89
C ILE A 179 14.55 -15.96 15.35
N ASP A 180 13.46 -16.48 15.90
CA ASP A 180 13.35 -16.67 17.33
C ASP A 180 12.55 -17.93 17.67
N THR A 181 12.56 -18.30 18.95
CA THR A 181 11.72 -19.36 19.48
C THR A 181 10.90 -18.92 20.68
N GLY A 182 9.61 -19.24 20.65
CA GLY A 182 8.66 -19.03 21.75
C GLY A 182 7.98 -20.32 22.16
N ASP A 183 7.21 -20.30 23.26
CA ASP A 183 6.45 -21.46 23.77
C ASP A 183 7.23 -22.77 23.75
N VAL A 184 8.33 -22.76 24.49
CA VAL A 184 9.33 -23.84 24.49
C VAL A 184 8.78 -25.21 24.89
N ASN A 185 7.55 -25.28 25.43
CA ASN A 185 6.89 -26.49 25.92
C ASN A 185 5.57 -26.82 25.20
N TYR A 186 5.27 -26.13 24.09
CA TYR A 186 4.09 -26.36 23.24
C TYR A 186 2.74 -26.22 23.97
N GLY A 187 2.67 -25.31 24.94
CA GLY A 187 1.49 -25.14 25.79
C GLY A 187 0.38 -24.30 25.17
N LEU A 188 0.69 -23.39 24.24
CA LEU A 188 -0.26 -22.37 23.79
C LEU A 188 -1.26 -22.89 22.74
N TRP A 189 -0.78 -23.59 21.72
CA TRP A 189 -1.60 -23.99 20.56
C TRP A 189 -1.35 -25.44 20.13
N PRO A 190 -1.69 -26.45 20.96
CA PRO A 190 -1.36 -27.84 20.68
C PRO A 190 -2.02 -28.40 19.39
N SER A 191 -3.17 -27.86 18.98
CA SER A 191 -3.83 -28.23 17.72
C SER A 191 -3.26 -27.54 16.47
N HIS A 192 -2.30 -26.61 16.64
CA HIS A 192 -1.71 -25.83 15.56
C HIS A 192 -0.18 -25.92 15.62
N PRO A 193 0.43 -27.08 15.34
CA PRO A 193 1.84 -27.37 15.58
C PRO A 193 2.82 -26.69 14.61
N TYR A 194 2.36 -25.71 13.85
CA TYR A 194 3.17 -24.84 13.01
C TYR A 194 2.73 -23.39 13.20
N TRP A 195 2.20 -23.06 14.38
CA TRP A 195 1.88 -21.69 14.72
C TRP A 195 3.15 -20.84 14.84
N PHE A 196 3.00 -19.53 14.65
CA PHE A 196 4.11 -18.59 14.81
C PHE A 196 3.65 -17.29 15.44
N ASP A 197 4.58 -16.62 16.11
CA ASP A 197 4.38 -15.31 16.71
C ASP A 197 5.11 -14.24 15.91
N ILE A 198 4.43 -13.13 15.59
CA ILE A 198 5.01 -12.05 14.80
C ILE A 198 5.62 -11.02 15.74
N TYR A 199 6.84 -10.58 15.46
CA TYR A 199 7.45 -9.48 16.20
C TYR A 199 6.85 -8.11 15.79
N TRP A 200 6.22 -7.42 16.73
CA TRP A 200 5.55 -6.12 16.54
C TRP A 200 6.36 -4.95 17.09
N GLY A 201 7.67 -5.11 17.24
CA GLY A 201 8.57 -4.05 17.67
C GLY A 201 8.80 -4.01 19.19
N SER A 202 9.61 -3.05 19.62
CA SER A 202 9.91 -2.89 21.04
C SER A 202 8.66 -2.49 21.83
N SER A 203 8.52 -3.05 23.03
CA SER A 203 7.40 -2.83 23.93
C SER A 203 7.25 -1.34 24.23
N ASN A 204 6.10 -0.80 23.85
CA ASN A 204 5.61 0.52 24.19
C ASN A 204 4.07 0.51 24.08
N TYR A 205 3.41 1.56 24.54
CA TYR A 205 1.94 1.62 24.55
C TYR A 205 1.33 1.28 23.19
N TYR A 206 1.83 1.86 22.10
CA TYR A 206 1.28 1.68 20.76
C TYR A 206 1.53 0.28 20.21
N ASN A 207 2.76 -0.23 20.30
CA ASN A 207 3.09 -1.58 19.83
C ASN A 207 2.35 -2.66 20.60
N ASN A 208 2.24 -2.50 21.92
CA ASN A 208 1.51 -3.43 22.78
C ASN A 208 0.01 -3.41 22.44
N GLN A 209 -0.58 -2.22 22.24
CA GLN A 209 -1.97 -2.10 21.85
C GLN A 209 -2.22 -2.72 20.48
N ALA A 210 -1.29 -2.52 19.54
CA ALA A 210 -1.38 -3.04 18.18
C ALA A 210 -1.26 -4.58 18.17
N ALA A 211 -0.30 -5.16 18.90
CA ALA A 211 -0.15 -6.60 19.08
C ALA A 211 -1.38 -7.24 19.75
N ARG A 212 -1.93 -6.60 20.79
CA ARG A 212 -3.17 -7.04 21.44
C ARG A 212 -4.38 -6.98 20.51
N SER A 213 -4.47 -5.94 19.68
CA SER A 213 -5.58 -5.76 18.73
C SER A 213 -5.52 -6.78 17.59
N TYR A 214 -4.32 -7.23 17.22
CA TYR A 214 -4.14 -8.38 16.33
C TYR A 214 -4.66 -9.67 16.97
N GLY A 215 -4.30 -9.94 18.22
CA GLY A 215 -4.81 -11.12 18.93
C GLY A 215 -4.31 -12.43 18.29
N SER A 216 -5.23 -13.29 17.84
CA SER A 216 -4.88 -14.56 17.19
C SER A 216 -5.72 -14.80 15.94
N HIS A 217 -5.06 -15.18 14.84
CA HIS A 217 -5.71 -15.48 13.57
C HIS A 217 -5.28 -16.84 13.02
N LEU A 218 -6.09 -17.40 12.13
CA LEU A 218 -5.74 -18.59 11.38
C LEU A 218 -5.13 -18.18 10.04
N VAL A 219 -3.96 -18.74 9.73
CA VAL A 219 -3.20 -18.42 8.53
C VAL A 219 -2.76 -19.69 7.82
N ASN A 220 -2.58 -19.58 6.52
CA ASN A 220 -1.98 -20.60 5.68
C ASN A 220 -0.66 -20.04 5.15
N TYR A 221 0.35 -20.88 5.09
CA TYR A 221 1.65 -20.47 4.60
C TYR A 221 2.47 -21.65 4.11
N HIS A 222 3.55 -21.34 3.39
CA HIS A 222 4.48 -22.31 2.85
C HIS A 222 5.93 -21.83 3.00
N TRP A 223 6.87 -22.76 2.88
CA TRP A 223 8.31 -22.47 2.86
C TRP A 223 9.02 -23.47 1.92
N TYR A 224 10.29 -23.18 1.65
CA TYR A 224 11.11 -23.99 0.76
C TYR A 224 12.35 -24.51 1.49
N GLU A 225 12.68 -25.78 1.27
CA GLU A 225 13.94 -26.38 1.74
C GLU A 225 14.70 -26.98 0.56
N PRO A 226 16.05 -26.94 0.56
CA PRO A 226 16.84 -27.61 -0.47
C PRO A 226 16.51 -29.12 -0.55
N TRP A 227 16.33 -29.63 -1.76
CA TRP A 227 16.28 -31.06 -2.02
C TRP A 227 17.72 -31.59 -2.01
N ASN A 228 18.12 -32.20 -0.90
CA ASN A 228 19.45 -32.80 -0.70
C ASN A 228 19.38 -34.32 -0.79
#